data_AF-A0A958FB52-F1
#
_entry.id   AF-A0A958FB52-F1
#
_cell.length_a   1.000
_cell.length_b   1.000
_cell.length_c   1.000
_cell.angle_alpha   90.00
_cell.angle_beta   90.00
_cell.angle_gamma   90.00
#
_symmetry.space_group_name_H-M   'P 1'
#
loop_
_entity.id
_entity.type
_entity.pdbx_description
1 polymer ?
#
loop_
_entity_poly.entity_id
_entity_poly.type
_entity_poly.pdbx_seq_one_letter_code
_entity_poly.pdbx_strand_id
1 'polypeptide(L)'
;MTYIPQHQLENLRRYLESGKVLVLYGARRVGKTTLIQRFLETLPPGSEKVLFVNGDDIVVRQFLESQSIQKLRDFVGDHTLLVVDEAQYVQQIGLNLKLLIDNLPALKIIATGSSSLNLAKDIGEPLTGRKYTLRLFPLAQMEISQIEKVHESEANLEARLIYGSYPEVVTTPDNFKRQAYLRELVSAYLYKDILELEGIRYAQKLVQILQLLAHQIGREVSFNELATQLGMSKNTVERYIDLLEKVFVIYRRNGFSRNLRKEISKNPRYYFYDNGIRNAVIGNFTPLNL
;
A
#
# COMPACT_ATOMS: atom_id res chain seq x y z
N MET A 1 8.82 19.26 -7.54
CA MET A 1 9.40 18.02 -6.99
C MET A 1 9.94 17.20 -8.15
N THR A 2 11.15 16.68 -8.02
CA THR A 2 11.73 15.75 -8.99
C THR A 2 11.03 14.40 -8.86
N TYR A 3 10.47 13.89 -9.96
CA TYR A 3 9.93 12.53 -9.98
C TYR A 3 11.07 11.53 -10.19
N ILE A 4 11.10 10.46 -9.39
CA ILE A 4 12.06 9.37 -9.51
C ILE A 4 11.35 8.23 -10.24
N PRO A 5 11.80 7.82 -11.45
CA PRO A 5 11.12 6.77 -12.19
C PRO A 5 11.13 5.44 -11.44
N GLN A 6 9.94 4.97 -11.07
CA GLN A 6 9.75 3.72 -10.37
C GLN A 6 9.68 2.55 -11.36
N HIS A 7 10.26 1.39 -10.99
CA HIS A 7 10.30 0.19 -11.81
C HIS A 7 8.89 -0.32 -12.19
N GLN A 8 7.89 -0.03 -11.35
CA GLN A 8 6.50 -0.41 -11.62
C GLN A 8 5.90 0.26 -12.86
N LEU A 9 6.49 1.33 -13.41
CA LEU A 9 6.06 1.92 -14.69
C LEU A 9 6.07 0.89 -15.83
N GLU A 10 7.12 0.08 -15.91
CA GLU A 10 7.25 -0.95 -16.94
C GLU A 10 6.22 -2.07 -16.74
N ASN A 11 6.00 -2.47 -15.50
CA ASN A 11 5.00 -3.49 -15.16
C ASN A 11 3.57 -3.01 -15.44
N LEU A 12 3.26 -1.72 -15.22
CA LEU A 12 1.95 -1.16 -15.61
C LEU A 12 1.70 -1.37 -17.11
N ARG A 13 2.70 -1.09 -17.95
CA ARG A 13 2.61 -1.32 -19.40
C ARG A 13 2.45 -2.79 -19.75
N ARG A 14 3.17 -3.67 -19.07
CA ARG A 14 3.17 -5.12 -19.34
C ARG A 14 1.86 -5.81 -18.97
N TYR A 15 1.22 -5.37 -17.89
CA TYR A 15 0.04 -6.04 -17.34
C TYR A 15 -1.28 -5.32 -17.62
N LEU A 16 -1.26 -4.11 -18.19
CA LEU A 16 -2.48 -3.42 -18.60
C LEU A 16 -3.02 -4.02 -19.90
N GLU A 17 -4.03 -4.87 -19.77
CA GLU A 17 -4.74 -5.47 -20.90
C GLU A 17 -6.26 -5.40 -20.69
N SER A 18 -7.01 -5.47 -21.79
CA SER A 18 -8.47 -5.45 -21.74
C SER A 18 -9.00 -6.79 -21.19
N GLY A 19 -10.19 -6.76 -20.60
CA GLY A 19 -10.79 -7.95 -19.96
C GLY A 19 -10.16 -8.35 -18.62
N LYS A 20 -9.17 -7.60 -18.12
CA LYS A 20 -8.62 -7.74 -16.77
C LYS A 20 -8.55 -6.40 -16.06
N VAL A 21 -8.58 -6.47 -14.73
CA VAL A 21 -8.34 -5.33 -13.86
C VAL A 21 -6.90 -5.36 -13.38
N LEU A 22 -6.15 -4.28 -13.62
CA LEU A 22 -4.83 -4.09 -13.04
C LEU A 22 -4.94 -3.38 -11.71
N VAL A 23 -4.65 -4.09 -10.61
CA VAL A 23 -4.73 -3.54 -9.26
C VAL A 23 -3.35 -3.14 -8.77
N LEU A 24 -3.19 -1.87 -8.40
CA LEU A 24 -1.96 -1.35 -7.80
C LEU A 24 -2.16 -1.11 -6.29
N TYR A 25 -1.62 -2.01 -5.48
CA TYR A 25 -1.55 -1.81 -4.04
C TYR A 25 -0.27 -1.12 -3.63
N GLY A 26 -0.26 -0.52 -2.46
CA GLY A 26 0.93 -0.01 -1.81
C GLY A 26 0.58 0.96 -0.72
N ALA A 27 1.52 1.23 0.17
CA ALA A 27 1.31 2.12 1.30
C ALA A 27 0.83 3.52 0.85
N ARG A 28 0.15 4.25 1.74
CA ARG A 28 -0.23 5.66 1.49
C ARG A 28 1.02 6.51 1.23
N ARG A 29 0.93 7.54 0.40
CA ARG A 29 2.08 8.43 0.06
C ARG A 29 3.32 7.73 -0.54
N VAL A 30 3.22 6.46 -0.93
CA VAL A 30 4.30 5.74 -1.63
C VAL A 30 4.42 6.11 -3.12
N GLY A 31 3.51 6.97 -3.62
CA GLY A 31 3.54 7.50 -4.99
C GLY A 31 2.61 6.81 -5.99
N LYS A 32 1.58 6.07 -5.56
CA LYS A 32 0.65 5.35 -6.47
C LYS A 32 0.00 6.26 -7.53
N THR A 33 -0.65 7.34 -7.10
CA THR A 33 -1.29 8.31 -7.99
C THR A 33 -0.29 8.93 -8.96
N THR A 34 0.89 9.32 -8.45
CA THR A 34 1.98 9.87 -9.26
C THR A 34 2.48 8.86 -10.28
N LEU A 35 2.68 7.59 -9.90
CA LEU A 35 3.09 6.51 -10.80
C LEU A 35 2.12 6.37 -11.96
N ILE A 36 0.81 6.40 -11.68
CA ILE A 36 -0.22 6.26 -12.71
C ILE A 36 -0.24 7.48 -13.62
N GLN A 37 -0.22 8.69 -13.06
CA GLN A 37 -0.16 9.92 -13.87
C GLN A 37 1.04 9.89 -14.82
N ARG A 38 2.21 9.50 -14.32
CA ARG A 38 3.42 9.34 -15.13
C ARG A 38 3.30 8.24 -16.17
N PHE A 39 2.67 7.12 -15.83
CA PHE A 39 2.38 6.06 -16.79
C PHE A 39 1.47 6.56 -17.93
N LEU A 40 0.41 7.31 -17.61
CA LEU A 40 -0.50 7.88 -18.60
C LEU A 40 0.19 8.87 -19.53
N GLU A 41 1.13 9.68 -19.02
CA GLU A 41 1.97 10.57 -19.84
C GLU A 41 2.85 9.79 -20.84
N THR A 42 3.18 8.53 -20.57
CA THR A 42 3.98 7.69 -21.48
C THR A 42 3.14 7.00 -22.57
N LEU A 43 1.81 7.14 -22.54
CA LEU A 43 0.94 6.57 -23.57
C LEU A 43 1.00 7.45 -24.83
N PRO A 44 1.03 6.85 -26.04
CA PRO A 44 0.99 7.63 -27.27
C PRO A 44 -0.26 8.54 -27.29
N PRO A 45 -0.14 9.81 -27.72
CA PRO A 45 -1.29 10.71 -27.81
C PRO A 45 -2.43 10.10 -28.63
N GLY A 46 -3.65 10.10 -28.08
CA GLY A 46 -4.84 9.55 -28.73
C GLY A 46 -4.95 8.02 -28.73
N SER A 47 -3.99 7.28 -28.12
CA SER A 47 -4.07 5.81 -28.02
C SER A 47 -5.15 5.33 -27.06
N GLU A 48 -5.48 6.12 -26.04
CA GLU A 48 -6.48 5.80 -25.03
C GLU A 48 -7.31 7.04 -24.71
N LYS A 49 -8.62 6.86 -24.56
CA LYS A 49 -9.51 7.85 -23.92
C LYS A 49 -9.59 7.51 -22.45
N VAL A 50 -8.95 8.32 -21.61
CA VAL A 50 -8.74 8.00 -20.19
C VAL A 50 -9.79 8.68 -19.32
N LEU A 51 -10.54 7.89 -18.56
CA LEU A 51 -11.38 8.36 -17.47
C LEU A 51 -10.63 8.13 -16.15
N PHE A 52 -10.05 9.20 -15.60
CA PHE A 52 -9.39 9.16 -14.29
C PHE A 52 -10.36 9.68 -13.23
N VAL A 53 -10.72 8.83 -12.26
CA VAL A 53 -11.63 9.17 -11.17
C VAL A 53 -11.04 8.81 -9.82
N ASN A 54 -11.51 9.48 -8.77
CA ASN A 54 -11.10 9.22 -7.41
C ASN A 54 -12.27 8.60 -6.63
N GLY A 55 -12.00 7.46 -5.97
CA GLY A 55 -12.96 6.72 -5.17
C GLY A 55 -13.44 7.46 -3.92
N ASP A 56 -12.79 8.54 -3.49
CA ASP A 56 -13.30 9.42 -2.43
C ASP A 56 -14.45 10.34 -2.86
N ASP A 57 -14.60 10.58 -4.16
CA ASP A 57 -15.66 11.43 -4.67
C ASP A 57 -17.02 10.72 -4.57
N ILE A 58 -17.95 11.33 -3.85
CA ILE A 58 -19.31 10.81 -3.65
C ILE A 58 -20.07 10.62 -4.97
N VAL A 59 -19.83 11.48 -5.97
CA VAL A 59 -20.46 11.36 -7.29
C VAL A 59 -19.93 10.12 -7.99
N VAL A 60 -18.62 9.90 -7.97
CA VAL A 60 -17.98 8.70 -8.54
C VAL A 60 -18.52 7.44 -7.87
N ARG A 61 -18.64 7.45 -6.52
CA ARG A 61 -19.22 6.35 -5.75
C ARG A 61 -20.66 6.03 -6.19
N GLN A 62 -21.52 7.04 -6.39
CA GLN A 62 -22.90 6.81 -6.84
C GLN A 62 -23.01 5.97 -8.13
N PHE A 63 -22.05 6.11 -9.05
CA PHE A 63 -21.99 5.29 -10.27
C PHE A 63 -21.31 3.94 -10.02
N LEU A 64 -20.13 3.95 -9.40
CA LEU A 64 -19.31 2.75 -9.23
C LEU A 64 -19.76 1.81 -8.10
N GLU A 65 -20.74 2.21 -7.28
CA GLU A 65 -21.42 1.35 -6.30
C GLU A 65 -22.77 0.83 -6.82
N SER A 66 -23.20 1.26 -8.01
CA SER A 66 -24.58 1.10 -8.47
C SER A 66 -25.00 -0.33 -8.84
N GLN A 67 -24.05 -1.21 -9.17
CA GLN A 67 -24.27 -2.57 -9.69
C GLN A 67 -25.17 -2.62 -10.95
N SER A 68 -25.41 -1.48 -11.58
CA SER A 68 -26.24 -1.36 -12.77
C SER A 68 -25.35 -1.22 -13.99
N ILE A 69 -25.38 -2.21 -14.88
CA ILE A 69 -24.59 -2.20 -16.11
C ILE A 69 -24.90 -0.96 -16.94
N GLN A 70 -26.16 -0.50 -16.99
CA GLN A 70 -26.53 0.71 -17.72
C GLN A 70 -25.84 1.95 -17.12
N LYS A 71 -25.95 2.16 -15.79
CA LYS A 71 -25.28 3.30 -15.13
C LYS A 71 -23.77 3.26 -15.26
N LEU A 72 -23.18 2.06 -15.16
CA LEU A 72 -21.74 1.86 -15.31
C LEU A 72 -21.29 2.16 -16.75
N ARG A 73 -22.05 1.73 -17.75
CA ARG A 73 -21.78 2.05 -19.16
C ARG A 73 -21.92 3.54 -19.44
N ASP A 74 -22.97 4.19 -18.92
CA ASP A 74 -23.18 5.63 -19.08
C ASP A 74 -22.07 6.44 -18.41
N PHE A 75 -21.60 5.99 -17.25
CA PHE A 75 -20.49 6.61 -16.53
C PHE A 75 -19.16 6.47 -17.28
N VAL A 76 -18.85 5.29 -17.80
CA VAL A 76 -17.62 5.05 -18.57
C VAL A 76 -17.69 5.71 -19.95
N GLY A 77 -18.86 5.80 -20.57
CA GLY A 77 -19.04 6.41 -21.89
C GLY A 77 -18.18 5.72 -22.96
N ASP A 78 -17.47 6.52 -23.75
CA ASP A 78 -16.58 6.06 -24.83
C ASP A 78 -15.11 5.92 -24.41
N HIS A 79 -14.82 5.98 -23.10
CA HIS A 79 -13.46 5.84 -22.58
C HIS A 79 -12.97 4.40 -22.74
N THR A 80 -11.71 4.25 -23.13
CA THR A 80 -11.04 2.96 -23.36
C THR A 80 -10.19 2.53 -22.17
N LEU A 81 -9.86 3.47 -21.27
CA LEU A 81 -9.14 3.21 -20.03
C LEU A 81 -9.84 3.90 -18.86
N LEU A 82 -10.27 3.11 -17.88
CA LEU A 82 -10.78 3.59 -16.59
C LEU A 82 -9.69 3.46 -15.53
N VAL A 83 -9.40 4.57 -14.83
CA VAL A 83 -8.53 4.59 -13.66
C VAL A 83 -9.36 4.99 -12.44
N VAL A 84 -9.42 4.11 -11.44
CA VAL A 84 -10.08 4.37 -10.15
C VAL A 84 -9.00 4.46 -9.07
N ASP A 85 -8.65 5.68 -8.66
CA ASP A 85 -7.72 5.91 -7.56
C ASP A 85 -8.42 5.77 -6.20
N GLU A 86 -7.73 5.23 -5.19
CA GLU A 86 -8.26 4.93 -3.85
C GLU A 86 -9.58 4.14 -3.89
N ALA A 87 -9.63 3.11 -4.75
CA ALA A 87 -10.79 2.27 -5.01
C ALA A 87 -11.35 1.55 -3.77
N GLN A 88 -10.58 1.43 -2.67
CA GLN A 88 -11.05 0.82 -1.42
C GLN A 88 -12.20 1.58 -0.75
N TYR A 89 -12.45 2.81 -1.16
CA TYR A 89 -13.53 3.64 -0.65
C TYR A 89 -14.87 3.44 -1.38
N VAL A 90 -14.85 2.75 -2.52
CA VAL A 90 -16.04 2.44 -3.30
C VAL A 90 -16.57 1.08 -2.86
N GLN A 91 -17.77 1.05 -2.28
CA GLN A 91 -18.37 -0.18 -1.79
C GLN A 91 -18.63 -1.18 -2.93
N GLN A 92 -18.31 -2.45 -2.69
CA GLN A 92 -18.52 -3.52 -3.67
C GLN A 92 -17.85 -3.25 -5.03
N ILE A 93 -16.75 -2.49 -5.02
CA ILE A 93 -16.02 -2.12 -6.23
C ILE A 93 -15.67 -3.33 -7.10
N GLY A 94 -15.27 -4.45 -6.51
CA GLY A 94 -14.92 -5.64 -7.28
C GLY A 94 -16.06 -6.20 -8.13
N LEU A 95 -17.29 -6.16 -7.63
CA LEU A 95 -18.47 -6.58 -8.40
C LEU A 95 -18.72 -5.64 -9.58
N ASN A 96 -18.63 -4.33 -9.35
CA ASN A 96 -18.84 -3.32 -10.38
C ASN A 96 -17.75 -3.37 -11.46
N LEU A 97 -16.48 -3.54 -11.07
CA LEU A 97 -15.38 -3.72 -12.01
C LEU A 97 -15.53 -5.02 -12.81
N LYS A 98 -16.02 -6.11 -12.19
CA LYS A 98 -16.35 -7.35 -12.90
C LYS A 98 -17.44 -7.12 -13.95
N LEU A 99 -18.53 -6.43 -13.59
CA LEU A 99 -19.59 -6.09 -14.52
C LEU A 99 -19.06 -5.27 -15.71
N LEU A 100 -18.17 -4.32 -15.46
CA LEU A 100 -17.53 -3.52 -16.51
C LEU A 100 -16.71 -4.37 -17.47
N ILE A 101 -15.75 -5.18 -16.99
CA ILE A 101 -14.90 -5.98 -17.89
C ILE A 101 -15.68 -7.06 -18.66
N ASP A 102 -16.76 -7.60 -18.06
CA ASP A 102 -17.60 -8.63 -18.70
C ASP A 102 -18.49 -8.06 -19.81
N ASN A 103 -18.86 -6.77 -19.70
CA ASN A 103 -19.79 -6.12 -20.61
C ASN A 103 -19.14 -5.11 -21.56
N LEU A 104 -17.88 -4.71 -21.29
CA LEU A 104 -17.08 -3.77 -22.08
C LEU A 104 -15.71 -4.41 -22.36
N PRO A 105 -15.62 -5.36 -23.31
CA PRO A 105 -14.42 -6.18 -23.52
C PRO A 105 -13.18 -5.40 -23.99
N ALA A 106 -13.37 -4.19 -24.54
CA ALA A 106 -12.28 -3.31 -24.95
C ALA A 106 -11.76 -2.41 -23.80
N LEU A 107 -12.51 -2.29 -22.70
CA LEU A 107 -12.15 -1.43 -21.58
C LEU A 107 -10.96 -2.03 -20.81
N LYS A 108 -9.94 -1.20 -20.60
CA LYS A 108 -8.84 -1.44 -19.67
C LYS A 108 -9.16 -0.77 -18.35
N ILE A 109 -8.82 -1.42 -17.24
CA ILE A 109 -9.11 -0.88 -15.90
C ILE A 109 -7.86 -0.92 -15.03
N ILE A 110 -7.53 0.22 -14.42
CA ILE A 110 -6.57 0.32 -13.32
C ILE A 110 -7.33 0.71 -12.05
N ALA A 111 -7.10 -0.01 -10.96
CA ALA A 111 -7.62 0.35 -9.64
C ALA A 111 -6.47 0.45 -8.64
N THR A 112 -6.43 1.51 -7.83
CA THR A 112 -5.43 1.62 -6.76
C THR A 112 -6.05 1.41 -5.39
N GLY A 113 -5.22 1.05 -4.42
CA GLY A 113 -5.61 1.22 -3.03
C GLY A 113 -4.47 1.21 -2.05
N SER A 114 -4.60 2.05 -1.02
CA SER A 114 -3.65 2.13 0.10
C SER A 114 -3.79 1.00 1.11
N SER A 115 -5.00 0.42 1.23
CA SER A 115 -5.28 -0.74 2.06
C SER A 115 -5.55 -1.96 1.19
N SER A 116 -4.76 -3.02 1.36
CA SER A 116 -5.07 -4.29 0.71
C SER A 116 -6.27 -4.99 1.35
N LEU A 117 -6.74 -4.59 2.54
CA LEU A 117 -7.77 -5.33 3.29
C LEU A 117 -9.16 -5.18 2.69
N ASN A 118 -9.68 -3.95 2.63
CA ASN A 118 -11.00 -3.66 2.08
C ASN A 118 -11.01 -3.98 0.59
N LEU A 119 -9.98 -3.50 -0.11
CA LEU A 119 -9.90 -3.69 -1.55
C LEU A 119 -9.66 -5.15 -1.92
N ALA A 120 -8.79 -5.94 -1.24
CA ALA A 120 -8.65 -7.36 -1.59
C ALA A 120 -9.83 -8.23 -1.13
N LYS A 121 -10.57 -7.84 -0.09
CA LYS A 121 -11.84 -8.50 0.28
C LYS A 121 -12.90 -8.25 -0.80
N ASP A 122 -13.04 -7.01 -1.25
CA ASP A 122 -14.09 -6.60 -2.18
C ASP A 122 -13.76 -6.93 -3.64
N ILE A 123 -12.48 -6.90 -4.04
CA ILE A 123 -11.98 -7.29 -5.37
C ILE A 123 -11.64 -8.78 -5.45
N GLY A 124 -11.34 -9.42 -4.33
CA GLY A 124 -10.85 -10.81 -4.26
C GLY A 124 -11.74 -11.79 -5.01
N GLU A 125 -12.92 -12.05 -4.45
CA GLU A 125 -13.85 -13.04 -4.98
C GLU A 125 -14.41 -12.66 -6.36
N PRO A 126 -14.87 -11.41 -6.62
CA PRO A 126 -15.49 -11.07 -7.91
C PRO A 126 -14.51 -11.10 -9.10
N LEU A 127 -13.22 -10.81 -8.86
CA LEU A 127 -12.20 -10.69 -9.91
C LEU A 127 -11.15 -11.82 -9.85
N THR A 128 -11.48 -12.96 -9.24
CA THR A 128 -10.60 -14.13 -9.22
C THR A 128 -10.28 -14.59 -10.66
N GLY A 129 -8.99 -14.67 -10.99
CA GLY A 129 -8.50 -15.00 -12.35
C GLY A 129 -8.63 -13.87 -13.38
N ARG A 130 -9.29 -12.75 -13.05
CA ARG A 130 -9.54 -11.60 -13.94
C ARG A 130 -8.83 -10.33 -13.48
N LYS A 131 -7.77 -10.48 -12.68
CA LYS A 131 -6.95 -9.36 -12.22
C LYS A 131 -5.47 -9.68 -12.27
N TYR A 132 -4.70 -8.64 -12.55
CA TYR A 132 -3.29 -8.59 -12.18
C TYR A 132 -3.11 -7.75 -10.95
N THR A 133 -2.07 -8.02 -10.17
CA THR A 133 -1.81 -7.31 -8.94
C THR A 133 -0.35 -6.89 -8.88
N LEU A 134 -0.13 -5.59 -8.78
CA LEU A 134 1.17 -4.98 -8.54
C LEU A 134 1.21 -4.40 -7.12
N ARG A 135 2.41 -4.36 -6.55
CA ARG A 135 2.67 -3.77 -5.24
C ARG A 135 3.74 -2.70 -5.39
N LEU A 136 3.40 -1.47 -5.02
CA LEU A 136 4.31 -0.35 -4.96
C LEU A 136 4.88 -0.24 -3.55
N PHE A 137 6.20 -0.30 -3.46
CA PHE A 137 6.97 -0.14 -2.22
C PHE A 137 7.63 1.23 -2.20
N PRO A 138 8.13 1.68 -1.04
CA PRO A 138 9.08 2.79 -0.96
C PRO A 138 10.23 2.60 -1.94
N LEU A 139 10.88 3.71 -2.32
CA LEU A 139 11.83 3.72 -3.42
C LEU A 139 12.96 2.73 -3.17
N ALA A 140 13.15 1.83 -4.13
CA ALA A 140 14.28 0.91 -4.09
C ALA A 140 15.57 1.65 -4.41
N GLN A 141 16.71 1.15 -3.91
CA GLN A 141 18.02 1.73 -4.20
C GLN A 141 18.29 1.80 -5.72
N MET A 142 17.82 0.82 -6.49
CA MET A 142 17.93 0.81 -7.96
C MET A 142 17.11 1.93 -8.65
N GLU A 143 16.06 2.43 -7.99
CA GLU A 143 15.26 3.56 -8.50
C GLU A 143 15.97 4.88 -8.16
N ILE A 144 16.48 4.99 -6.94
CA ILE A 144 17.24 6.17 -6.49
C ILE A 144 18.53 6.35 -7.28
N SER A 145 19.23 5.27 -7.63
CA SER A 145 20.46 5.33 -8.44
C SER A 145 20.28 5.87 -9.85
N GLN A 146 19.04 6.09 -10.30
CA GLN A 146 18.78 6.78 -11.57
C GLN A 146 19.01 8.30 -11.48
N ILE A 147 18.93 8.86 -10.27
CA ILE A 147 19.12 10.30 -10.02
C ILE A 147 20.35 10.60 -9.16
N GLU A 148 20.96 9.57 -8.57
CA GLU A 148 22.15 9.71 -7.72
C GLU A 148 23.31 8.83 -8.21
N LYS A 149 24.51 9.39 -8.11
CA LYS A 149 25.77 8.66 -8.28
C LYS A 149 26.11 7.86 -7.02
N VAL A 150 27.06 6.92 -7.16
CA VAL A 150 27.49 6.03 -6.07
C VAL A 150 27.92 6.81 -4.82
N HIS A 151 28.78 7.82 -4.97
CA HIS A 151 29.27 8.61 -3.84
C HIS A 151 28.16 9.42 -3.15
N GLU A 152 27.15 9.89 -3.89
CA GLU A 152 25.99 10.58 -3.31
C GLU A 152 25.13 9.58 -2.51
N SER A 153 24.93 8.37 -3.04
CA SER A 153 24.22 7.30 -2.34
C SER A 153 24.94 6.83 -1.09
N GLU A 154 26.28 6.77 -1.09
CA GLU A 154 27.08 6.49 0.10
C GLU A 154 26.95 7.60 1.13
N ALA A 155 27.04 8.86 0.72
CA ALA A 155 26.85 10.01 1.61
C ALA A 155 25.45 10.07 2.22
N ASN A 156 24.42 9.63 1.48
CA ASN A 156 23.03 9.60 1.94
C ASN A 156 22.65 8.30 2.67
N LEU A 157 23.54 7.32 2.80
CA LEU A 157 23.23 6.01 3.37
C LEU A 157 22.70 6.11 4.80
N GLU A 158 23.35 6.92 5.64
CA GLU A 158 22.91 7.13 7.02
C GLU A 158 21.48 7.69 7.06
N ALA A 159 21.20 8.73 6.25
CA ALA A 159 19.87 9.32 6.17
C ALA A 159 18.82 8.29 5.73
N ARG A 160 19.15 7.38 4.80
CA ARG A 160 18.23 6.30 4.37
C ARG A 160 17.99 5.25 5.45
N LEU A 161 19.02 4.91 6.22
CA LEU A 161 18.89 3.96 7.32
C LEU A 161 18.02 4.53 8.46
N ILE A 162 18.05 5.86 8.66
CA ILE A 162 17.29 6.54 9.72
C ILE A 162 15.89 6.93 9.27
N TYR A 163 15.73 7.54 8.09
CA TYR A 163 14.47 8.14 7.63
C TYR A 163 13.75 7.30 6.57
N GLY A 164 14.38 6.25 6.06
CA GLY A 164 13.78 5.40 5.05
C GLY A 164 13.79 6.01 3.64
N SER A 165 12.85 5.55 2.82
CA SER A 165 12.92 5.67 1.35
C SER A 165 11.59 6.08 0.70
N TYR A 166 10.66 6.62 1.49
CA TYR A 166 9.46 7.24 0.93
C TYR A 166 9.85 8.39 -0.02
N PRO A 167 9.15 8.58 -1.15
CA PRO A 167 9.54 9.58 -2.15
C PRO A 167 9.76 11.00 -1.59
N GLU A 168 8.87 11.44 -0.71
CA GLU A 168 8.97 12.76 -0.07
C GLU A 168 10.13 12.85 0.93
N VAL A 169 10.48 11.76 1.60
CA VAL A 169 11.65 11.70 2.49
C VAL A 169 12.94 11.82 1.69
N VAL A 170 13.05 11.04 0.60
CA VAL A 170 14.24 11.02 -0.27
C VAL A 170 14.47 12.40 -0.91
N THR A 171 13.39 13.06 -1.34
CA THR A 171 13.48 14.38 -2.00
C THR A 171 13.54 15.58 -1.05
N THR A 172 13.30 15.37 0.25
CA THR A 172 13.44 16.42 1.27
C THR A 172 14.88 16.46 1.76
N PRO A 173 15.61 17.59 1.67
CA PRO A 173 17.01 17.66 2.12
C PRO A 173 17.15 17.81 3.65
N ASP A 174 16.17 18.43 4.30
CA ASP A 174 16.23 18.76 5.72
C ASP A 174 15.72 17.62 6.62
N ASN A 175 16.58 17.16 7.52
CA ASN A 175 16.26 16.09 8.48
C ASN A 175 15.12 16.45 9.42
N PHE A 176 14.97 17.73 9.81
CA PHE A 176 13.87 18.13 10.67
C PHE A 176 12.52 17.95 9.96
N LYS A 177 12.44 18.39 8.69
CA LYS A 177 11.26 18.15 7.84
C LYS A 177 11.00 16.66 7.57
N ARG A 178 12.04 15.85 7.34
CA ARG A 178 11.90 14.38 7.20
C ARG A 178 11.23 13.76 8.44
N GLN A 179 11.68 14.15 9.64
CA GLN A 179 11.10 13.66 10.90
C GLN A 179 9.65 14.11 11.07
N ALA A 180 9.35 15.38 10.82
CA ALA A 180 7.99 15.91 10.91
C ALA A 180 7.05 15.16 9.96
N TYR A 181 7.47 14.96 8.72
CA TYR A 181 6.71 14.19 7.72
C TYR A 181 6.44 12.75 8.17
N LEU A 182 7.47 12.03 8.62
CA LEU A 182 7.32 10.64 9.05
C LEU A 182 6.40 10.51 10.28
N ARG A 183 6.48 11.43 11.25
CA ARG A 183 5.58 11.46 12.41
C ARG A 183 4.13 11.73 12.01
N GLU A 184 3.91 12.67 11.09
CA GLU A 184 2.59 12.96 10.54
C GLU A 184 2.06 11.74 9.79
N LEU A 185 2.90 11.11 8.98
CA LEU A 185 2.55 9.92 8.20
C LEU A 185 2.13 8.77 9.13
N VAL A 186 2.93 8.45 10.15
CA VAL A 186 2.58 7.43 11.17
C VAL A 186 1.27 7.76 11.89
N SER A 187 1.06 9.02 12.26
CA SER A 187 -0.17 9.44 12.92
C SER A 187 -1.39 9.28 12.00
N ALA A 188 -1.29 9.74 10.74
CA ALA A 188 -2.34 9.59 9.75
C ALA A 188 -2.66 8.10 9.48
N TYR A 189 -1.63 7.25 9.36
CA TYR A 189 -1.78 5.81 9.16
C TYR A 189 -2.51 5.10 10.32
N LEU A 190 -2.07 5.35 11.56
CA LEU A 190 -2.54 4.60 12.72
C LEU A 190 -3.92 5.05 13.18
N TYR A 191 -4.23 6.34 13.03
CA TYR A 191 -5.48 6.90 13.51
C TYR A 191 -6.58 6.97 12.45
N LYS A 192 -6.27 7.23 11.17
CA LYS A 192 -7.32 7.39 10.16
C LYS A 192 -7.67 6.05 9.51
N ASP A 193 -6.72 5.48 8.77
CA ASP A 193 -7.00 4.33 7.90
C ASP A 193 -7.27 3.05 8.69
N ILE A 194 -6.63 2.90 9.85
CA ILE A 194 -6.80 1.72 10.70
C ILE A 194 -8.07 1.82 11.56
N LEU A 195 -8.45 2.99 12.08
CA LEU A 195 -9.72 3.13 12.83
C LEU A 195 -10.96 3.06 11.94
N GLU A 196 -10.83 3.46 10.67
CA GLU A 196 -11.87 3.27 9.66
C GLU A 196 -12.11 1.79 9.32
N LEU A 197 -11.14 0.90 9.61
CA LEU A 197 -11.36 -0.55 9.52
C LEU A 197 -12.18 -1.00 10.73
N GLU A 198 -13.41 -1.46 10.47
CA GLU A 198 -14.42 -1.85 11.45
C GLU A 198 -13.83 -2.46 12.74
N GLY A 199 -14.27 -1.98 13.91
CA GLY A 199 -14.17 -2.72 15.17
C GLY A 199 -12.89 -2.57 15.99
N ILE A 200 -12.06 -1.55 15.74
CA ILE A 200 -10.94 -1.22 16.63
C ILE A 200 -11.46 -0.45 17.85
N ARG A 201 -11.58 -1.17 18.97
CA ARG A 201 -11.99 -0.57 20.25
C ARG A 201 -10.86 0.19 20.95
N TYR A 202 -9.61 -0.11 20.60
CA TYR A 202 -8.42 0.37 21.31
C TYR A 202 -7.32 0.81 20.35
N ALA A 203 -7.45 2.00 19.76
CA ALA A 203 -6.45 2.63 18.90
C ALA A 203 -5.05 2.59 19.52
N GLN A 204 -4.96 2.97 20.80
CA GLN A 204 -3.71 3.03 21.54
C GLN A 204 -3.02 1.67 21.67
N LYS A 205 -3.77 0.58 21.87
CA LYS A 205 -3.18 -0.76 21.97
C LYS A 205 -2.59 -1.22 20.65
N LEU A 206 -3.16 -0.80 19.52
CA LEU A 206 -2.56 -1.08 18.20
C LEU A 206 -1.22 -0.37 18.03
N VAL A 207 -1.12 0.90 18.45
CA VAL A 207 0.15 1.63 18.47
C VAL A 207 1.17 0.91 19.37
N GLN A 208 0.76 0.47 20.55
CA GLN A 208 1.62 -0.28 21.47
C GLN A 208 2.10 -1.61 20.87
N ILE A 209 1.23 -2.38 20.19
CA ILE A 209 1.66 -3.58 19.43
C ILE A 209 2.73 -3.20 18.42
N LEU A 210 2.50 -2.15 17.62
CA LEU A 210 3.46 -1.74 16.60
C LEU A 210 4.80 -1.29 17.19
N GLN A 211 4.80 -0.60 18.34
CA GLN A 211 6.00 -0.23 19.09
C GLN A 211 6.75 -1.46 19.61
N LEU A 212 6.05 -2.43 20.20
CA LEU A 212 6.66 -3.69 20.65
C LEU A 212 7.31 -4.44 19.48
N LEU A 213 6.64 -4.52 18.33
CA LEU A 213 7.19 -5.10 17.12
C LEU A 213 8.42 -4.33 16.60
N ALA A 214 8.42 -2.99 16.67
CA ALA A 214 9.54 -2.14 16.28
C ALA A 214 10.79 -2.35 17.16
N HIS A 215 10.61 -2.68 18.44
CA HIS A 215 11.70 -3.05 19.34
C HIS A 215 12.13 -4.52 19.20
N GLN A 216 11.29 -5.38 18.61
CA GLN A 216 11.52 -6.82 18.45
C GLN A 216 11.84 -7.23 17.00
N ILE A 217 12.26 -6.29 16.14
CA ILE A 217 12.59 -6.58 14.74
C ILE A 217 13.58 -7.75 14.64
N GLY A 218 13.25 -8.68 13.73
CA GLY A 218 14.09 -9.84 13.44
C GLY A 218 14.10 -10.93 14.51
N ARG A 219 13.34 -10.76 15.60
CA ARG A 219 13.13 -11.79 16.63
C ARG A 219 11.75 -12.42 16.48
N GLU A 220 11.60 -13.62 17.03
CA GLU A 220 10.33 -14.33 17.05
C GLU A 220 9.32 -13.60 17.94
N VAL A 221 8.07 -13.53 17.50
CA VAL A 221 6.98 -12.84 18.20
C VAL A 221 5.95 -13.84 18.69
N SER A 222 5.72 -13.84 20.00
CA SER A 222 4.66 -14.63 20.64
C SER A 222 3.39 -13.80 20.79
N PHE A 223 2.31 -14.18 20.10
CA PHE A 223 1.03 -13.49 20.25
C PHE A 223 0.44 -13.61 21.66
N ASN A 224 0.74 -14.70 22.38
CA ASN A 224 0.33 -14.89 23.78
C ASN A 224 1.04 -13.92 24.73
N GLU A 225 2.32 -13.66 24.48
CA GLU A 225 3.13 -12.72 25.26
C GLU A 225 2.59 -11.30 25.09
N LEU A 226 2.41 -10.87 23.83
CA LEU A 226 1.82 -9.56 23.51
C LEU A 226 0.42 -9.41 24.12
N ALA A 227 -0.41 -10.46 24.05
CA ALA A 227 -1.75 -10.48 24.61
C ALA A 227 -1.74 -10.28 26.13
N THR A 228 -0.88 -11.01 26.84
CA THR A 228 -0.69 -10.87 28.29
C THR A 228 -0.19 -9.48 28.65
N GLN A 229 0.86 -9.00 27.98
CA GLN A 229 1.50 -7.70 28.27
C GLN A 229 0.55 -6.52 28.05
N LEU A 230 -0.34 -6.60 27.05
CA LEU A 230 -1.27 -5.52 26.70
C LEU A 230 -2.67 -5.71 27.29
N GLY A 231 -2.90 -6.77 28.07
CA GLY A 231 -4.22 -7.11 28.61
C GLY A 231 -5.29 -7.25 27.52
N MET A 232 -5.00 -8.04 26.48
CA MET A 232 -5.88 -8.30 25.34
C MET A 232 -6.03 -9.81 25.12
N SER A 233 -7.04 -10.24 24.38
CA SER A 233 -7.08 -11.63 23.90
C SER A 233 -6.08 -11.83 22.76
N LYS A 234 -5.49 -13.03 22.68
CA LYS A 234 -4.62 -13.46 21.58
C LYS A 234 -5.25 -13.19 20.20
N ASN A 235 -6.52 -13.54 20.03
CA ASN A 235 -7.24 -13.32 18.76
C ASN A 235 -7.31 -11.83 18.38
N THR A 236 -7.39 -10.92 19.35
CA THR A 236 -7.41 -9.48 19.05
C THR A 236 -6.02 -9.00 18.64
N VAL A 237 -4.96 -9.50 19.28
CA VAL A 237 -3.57 -9.22 18.88
C VAL A 237 -3.31 -9.71 17.46
N GLU A 238 -3.67 -10.96 17.15
CA GLU A 238 -3.53 -11.52 15.81
C GLU A 238 -4.27 -10.69 14.76
N ARG A 239 -5.52 -10.30 15.06
CA ARG A 239 -6.29 -9.40 14.19
C ARG A 239 -5.56 -8.08 13.98
N TYR A 240 -5.08 -7.41 15.02
CA TYR A 240 -4.42 -6.11 14.88
C TYR A 240 -3.11 -6.21 14.08
N ILE A 241 -2.34 -7.27 14.26
CA ILE A 241 -1.13 -7.53 13.47
C ILE A 241 -1.48 -7.80 12.01
N ASP A 242 -2.51 -8.60 11.75
CA ASP A 242 -3.01 -8.86 10.39
C ASP A 242 -3.48 -7.57 9.70
N LEU A 243 -4.15 -6.65 10.41
CA LEU A 243 -4.50 -5.32 9.89
C LEU A 243 -3.24 -4.55 9.47
N LEU A 244 -2.22 -4.48 10.35
CA LEU A 244 -0.95 -3.79 10.10
C LEU A 244 -0.19 -4.36 8.89
N GLU A 245 -0.25 -5.67 8.67
CA GLU A 245 0.32 -6.29 7.47
C GLU A 245 -0.40 -5.86 6.20
N LYS A 246 -1.73 -5.86 6.24
CA LYS A 246 -2.58 -5.54 5.09
C LYS A 246 -2.55 -4.07 4.68
N VAL A 247 -2.20 -3.15 5.59
CA VAL A 247 -1.98 -1.74 5.26
C VAL A 247 -0.52 -1.40 4.90
N PHE A 248 0.31 -2.42 4.65
CA PHE A 248 1.70 -2.24 4.23
C PHE A 248 2.60 -1.52 5.26
N VAL A 249 2.32 -1.67 6.56
CA VAL A 249 3.21 -1.14 7.62
C VAL A 249 4.28 -2.18 7.96
N ILE A 250 3.87 -3.43 8.19
CA ILE A 250 4.75 -4.54 8.52
C ILE A 250 4.54 -5.71 7.57
N TYR A 251 5.48 -6.65 7.55
CA TYR A 251 5.31 -7.94 6.90
C TYR A 251 5.86 -9.08 7.76
N ARG A 252 5.19 -10.24 7.71
CA ARG A 252 5.64 -11.44 8.40
C ARG A 252 6.66 -12.25 7.59
N ARG A 253 7.56 -12.92 8.32
CA ARG A 253 8.38 -14.02 7.85
C ARG A 253 8.19 -15.21 8.78
N ASN A 254 7.69 -16.32 8.24
CA ASN A 254 7.50 -17.55 9.01
C ASN A 254 8.85 -18.19 9.33
N GLY A 255 8.92 -18.90 10.45
CA GLY A 255 10.14 -19.58 10.87
C GLY A 255 10.42 -20.79 9.98
N PHE A 256 11.61 -20.88 9.39
CA PHE A 256 11.99 -22.00 8.51
C PHE A 256 12.02 -23.35 9.25
N SER A 257 11.49 -24.40 8.62
CA SER A 257 11.51 -25.78 9.13
C SER A 257 11.49 -26.75 7.97
N ARG A 258 12.30 -27.83 8.03
CA ARG A 258 12.23 -28.92 7.05
C ARG A 258 10.89 -29.67 7.09
N ASN A 259 10.17 -29.58 8.20
CA ASN A 259 8.82 -30.09 8.35
C ASN A 259 7.83 -28.94 8.19
N LEU A 260 7.07 -28.95 7.09
CA LEU A 260 6.09 -27.90 6.73
C LEU A 260 5.01 -27.70 7.81
N ARG A 261 4.58 -28.78 8.49
CA ARG A 261 3.59 -28.66 9.59
C ARG A 261 4.20 -27.93 10.79
N LYS A 262 5.47 -28.23 11.13
CA LYS A 262 6.18 -27.51 12.20
C LYS A 262 6.50 -26.06 11.81
N GLU A 263 6.68 -25.79 10.53
CA GLU A 263 6.89 -24.42 10.00
C GLU A 263 5.70 -23.51 10.33
N ILE A 264 4.48 -24.01 10.14
CA ILE A 264 3.24 -23.30 10.43
C ILE A 264 3.10 -22.97 11.93
N SER A 265 3.58 -23.86 12.81
CA SER A 265 3.48 -23.67 14.26
C SER A 265 4.57 -22.76 14.87
N LYS A 266 5.61 -22.40 14.10
CA LYS A 266 6.68 -21.55 14.61
C LYS A 266 6.22 -20.10 14.72
N ASN A 267 6.70 -19.42 15.76
CA ASN A 267 6.46 -17.99 15.92
C ASN A 267 7.06 -17.22 14.72
N PRO A 268 6.27 -16.33 14.08
CA PRO A 268 6.76 -15.52 12.99
C PRO A 268 7.70 -14.42 13.49
N ARG A 269 8.46 -13.85 12.55
CA ARG A 269 9.23 -12.62 12.72
C ARG A 269 8.58 -11.51 11.92
N TYR A 270 8.57 -10.30 12.45
CA TYR A 270 8.01 -9.14 11.76
C TYR A 270 9.10 -8.11 11.44
N TYR A 271 8.90 -7.46 10.31
CA TYR A 271 9.74 -6.39 9.79
C TYR A 271 8.85 -5.28 9.26
N PHE A 272 9.40 -4.07 9.15
CA PHE A 272 8.71 -2.94 8.56
C PHE A 272 9.06 -2.85 7.09
N TYR A 273 8.13 -2.37 6.26
CA TYR A 273 8.42 -2.08 4.87
C TYR A 273 9.38 -0.90 4.71
N ASP A 274 9.49 -0.04 5.72
CA ASP A 274 10.38 1.11 5.72
C ASP A 274 10.92 1.41 7.13
N ASN A 275 12.23 1.64 7.24
CA ASN A 275 12.87 1.91 8.53
C ASN A 275 12.51 3.28 9.09
N GLY A 276 12.20 4.26 8.24
CA GLY A 276 11.74 5.59 8.67
C GLY A 276 10.41 5.51 9.41
N ILE A 277 9.47 4.71 8.91
CA ILE A 277 8.20 4.42 9.59
C ILE A 277 8.46 3.76 10.94
N ARG A 278 9.33 2.74 10.99
CA ARG A 278 9.69 2.08 12.25
C ARG A 278 10.27 3.07 13.26
N ASN A 279 11.23 3.87 12.83
CA ASN A 279 11.92 4.85 13.66
C ASN A 279 10.97 5.95 14.16
N ALA A 280 10.05 6.38 13.31
CA ALA A 280 8.99 7.31 13.69
C ALA A 280 8.03 6.75 14.75
N VAL A 281 7.63 5.47 14.64
CA VAL A 281 6.74 4.80 15.61
C VAL A 281 7.32 4.79 17.03
N ILE A 282 8.64 4.61 17.16
CA ILE A 282 9.34 4.60 18.45
C ILE A 282 10.00 5.95 18.80
N GLY A 283 9.83 6.97 17.95
CA GLY A 283 10.43 8.30 18.14
C GLY A 283 11.95 8.34 18.12
N ASN A 284 12.62 7.35 17.50
CA ASN A 284 14.08 7.25 17.48
C ASN A 284 14.63 7.60 16.09
N PHE A 285 15.23 8.79 15.97
CA PHE A 285 15.95 9.24 14.78
C PHE A 285 17.42 9.55 15.09
N THR A 286 17.97 8.88 16.10
CA THR A 286 19.36 9.09 16.52
C THR A 286 20.33 8.71 15.40
N PRO A 287 21.38 9.51 15.15
CA PRO A 287 22.49 9.15 14.26
C PRO A 287 23.10 7.78 14.58
N LEU A 288 23.69 7.12 13.59
CA LEU A 288 24.20 5.74 13.76
C LEU A 288 25.47 5.65 14.61
N ASN A 289 26.14 6.78 14.84
CA ASN A 289 27.41 6.89 15.55
C ASN A 289 27.27 7.25 17.05
N LEU A 290 26.03 7.28 17.57
CA LEU A 290 25.69 7.61 18.96
C LEU A 290 24.96 6.45 19.64
#